data_AF-A0A9E3C0I4-F1
#
_entry.id   AF-A0A9E3C0I4-F1
#
_cell.length_a   1.000
_cell.length_b   1.000
_cell.length_c   1.000
_cell.angle_alpha   90.00
_cell.angle_beta   90.00
_cell.angle_gamma   90.00
#
_symmetry.space_group_name_H-M   'P 1'
#
loop_
_entity.id
_entity.type
_entity.pdbx_description
1 polymer ?
#
loop_
_entity_poly.entity_id
_entity_poly.type
_entity_poly.pdbx_seq_one_letter_code
_entity_poly.pdbx_strand_id
1 'polypeptide(L)'
;MPTVQLEAQLSPEQLLNAVEQLNVADLDILLDRILTLRAERRLLPSSQAEASLLKATHWPLTPDEQRRYEHLIARRQAEVITPEELQELIGTTDRLEAWNVERLNAVIALAKLRHVSTDEMLRTLGI
;
A
#
# COMPACT_ATOMS: atom_id res chain seq x y z
N MET A 1 0.39 5.02 -36.89
CA MET A 1 1.72 4.50 -36.54
C MET A 1 1.58 3.01 -36.35
N PRO A 2 2.23 2.15 -37.16
CA PRO A 2 2.15 0.71 -36.95
C PRO A 2 2.92 0.35 -35.68
N THR A 3 2.25 -0.27 -34.71
CA THR A 3 2.86 -0.83 -33.51
C THR A 3 3.45 -2.19 -33.87
N VAL A 4 4.77 -2.30 -33.88
CA VAL A 4 5.47 -3.59 -34.04
C VAL A 4 5.53 -4.24 -32.66
N GLN A 5 4.86 -5.38 -32.49
CA GLN A 5 5.05 -6.22 -31.30
C GLN A 5 6.32 -7.04 -31.47
N LEU A 6 7.36 -6.67 -30.72
CA LEU A 6 8.62 -7.41 -30.67
C LEU A 6 8.58 -8.34 -29.45
N GLU A 7 8.25 -9.62 -29.66
CA GLU A 7 8.52 -10.65 -28.64
C GLU A 7 10.00 -11.04 -28.71
N ALA A 8 10.88 -10.15 -28.27
CA ALA A 8 12.30 -10.43 -28.16
C ALA A 8 12.60 -10.97 -26.76
N GLN A 9 13.16 -12.18 -26.68
CA GLN A 9 13.78 -12.69 -25.46
C GLN A 9 15.11 -11.95 -25.26
N LEU A 10 15.03 -10.74 -24.71
CA LEU A 10 16.19 -9.93 -24.37
C LEU A 10 16.67 -10.31 -22.98
N SER A 11 17.95 -10.64 -22.84
CA SER A 11 18.57 -10.75 -21.53
C SER A 11 18.63 -9.37 -20.86
N PRO A 12 18.69 -9.30 -19.51
CA PRO A 12 18.84 -8.02 -18.79
C PRO A 12 20.03 -7.19 -19.28
N GLU A 13 21.13 -7.87 -19.66
CA GLU A 13 22.35 -7.25 -20.20
C GLU A 13 22.12 -6.66 -21.60
N GLN A 14 21.39 -7.36 -22.46
CA GLN A 14 21.03 -6.85 -23.79
C GLN A 14 20.08 -5.67 -23.71
N LEU A 15 19.21 -5.64 -22.71
CA LEU A 15 18.30 -4.53 -22.45
C LEU A 15 19.09 -3.29 -21.96
N LEU A 16 20.09 -3.49 -21.08
CA LEU A 16 20.99 -2.43 -20.64
C LEU A 16 21.75 -1.78 -21.81
N ASN A 17 22.26 -2.57 -22.75
CA ASN A 17 22.94 -2.04 -23.93
C ASN A 17 22.02 -1.18 -24.81
N ALA A 18 20.71 -1.46 -24.83
CA ALA A 18 19.74 -0.61 -25.54
C ALA A 18 19.44 0.68 -24.76
N VAL A 19 19.45 0.62 -23.43
CA VAL A 19 19.24 1.77 -22.54
C VAL A 19 20.42 2.76 -22.62
N GLU A 20 21.64 2.28 -22.86
CA GLU A 20 22.83 3.13 -23.06
C GLU A 20 22.72 4.08 -24.26
N GLN A 21 21.85 3.79 -25.25
CA GLN A 21 21.64 4.65 -26.41
C GLN A 21 20.59 5.75 -26.17
N LEU A 22 19.91 5.75 -25.03
CA LEU A 22 18.93 6.77 -24.68
C LEU A 22 19.64 8.07 -24.28
N ASN A 23 19.01 9.19 -24.58
CA ASN A 23 19.42 10.46 -23.98
C ASN A 23 18.98 10.50 -22.50
N VAL A 24 19.51 11.47 -21.75
CA VAL A 24 19.26 11.60 -20.31
C VAL A 24 17.78 11.77 -19.98
N ALA A 25 17.02 12.52 -20.78
CA ALA A 25 15.60 12.75 -20.52
C ALA A 25 14.76 11.48 -20.70
N ASP A 26 15.03 10.69 -21.75
CA ASP A 26 14.35 9.43 -21.99
C ASP A 26 14.77 8.36 -20.97
N LEU A 27 16.01 8.42 -20.49
CA LEU A 27 16.50 7.57 -19.40
C LEU A 27 15.75 7.85 -18.08
N ASP A 28 15.52 9.12 -17.75
CA ASP A 28 14.75 9.52 -16.56
C ASP A 28 13.30 9.01 -16.62
N ILE A 29 12.65 9.13 -17.79
CA ILE A 29 11.30 8.60 -18.02
C ILE A 29 11.27 7.07 -17.88
N LEU A 30 12.26 6.38 -18.45
CA LEU A 30 12.37 4.93 -18.33
C LEU A 30 12.60 4.50 -16.88
N LEU A 31 13.46 5.21 -16.15
CA LEU A 31 13.74 4.94 -14.74
C LEU A 31 12.48 5.07 -13.90
N ASP A 32 11.71 6.15 -14.07
CA ASP A 32 10.43 6.34 -13.37
C ASP A 32 9.44 5.20 -13.68
N ARG A 33 9.37 4.76 -14.94
CA ARG A 33 8.51 3.64 -15.35
C ARG A 33 8.96 2.31 -14.75
N ILE A 34 10.27 2.05 -14.68
CA ILE A 34 10.83 0.84 -14.05
C ILE A 34 10.59 0.86 -12.54
N LEU A 35 10.76 2.01 -11.89
CA LEU A 35 10.48 2.18 -10.46
C LEU A 35 8.99 1.95 -10.16
N THR A 36 8.10 2.49 -11.00
CA THR A 36 6.65 2.26 -10.92
C THR A 36 6.31 0.78 -11.08
N LEU A 37 6.83 0.13 -12.12
CA LEU A 37 6.62 -1.30 -12.37
C LEU A 37 7.16 -2.18 -11.23
N ARG A 38 8.29 -1.79 -10.65
CA ARG A 38 8.88 -2.46 -9.48
C ARG A 38 8.01 -2.27 -8.24
N ALA A 39 7.43 -1.09 -8.03
CA ALA A 39 6.50 -0.82 -6.93
C ALA A 39 5.22 -1.66 -7.06
N GLU A 40 4.63 -1.71 -8.27
CA GLU A 40 3.45 -2.54 -8.56
C GLU A 40 3.73 -4.02 -8.36
N ARG A 41 4.86 -4.53 -8.88
CA ARG A 41 5.26 -5.94 -8.71
C ARG A 41 5.60 -6.27 -7.27
N ARG A 42 6.14 -5.31 -6.52
CA ARG A 42 6.31 -5.47 -5.08
C ARG A 42 4.96 -5.57 -4.42
N LEU A 43 3.94 -4.78 -4.76
CA LEU A 43 2.62 -4.86 -4.11
C LEU A 43 1.89 -6.18 -4.32
N LEU A 44 2.12 -6.90 -5.42
CA LEU A 44 1.51 -8.20 -5.69
C LEU A 44 1.98 -9.29 -4.70
N PRO A 45 1.08 -10.07 -4.09
CA PRO A 45 1.47 -11.19 -3.25
C PRO A 45 2.12 -12.30 -4.08
N SER A 46 3.30 -12.75 -3.65
CA SER A 46 4.00 -13.91 -4.19
C SER A 46 3.62 -15.24 -3.49
N SER A 47 2.89 -15.17 -2.38
CA SER A 47 2.41 -16.34 -1.63
C SER A 47 1.05 -16.12 -0.96
N GLN A 48 0.38 -17.21 -0.58
CA GLN A 48 -0.87 -17.16 0.18
C GLN A 48 -0.69 -16.50 1.55
N ALA A 49 0.46 -16.74 2.21
CA ALA A 49 0.79 -16.11 3.48
C ALA A 49 0.90 -14.58 3.34
N GLU A 50 1.56 -14.13 2.28
CA GLU A 50 1.71 -12.72 1.95
C GLU A 50 0.37 -12.06 1.59
N ALA A 51 -0.49 -12.75 0.84
CA ALA A 51 -1.83 -12.27 0.53
C ALA A 51 -2.69 -12.06 1.79
N SER A 52 -2.59 -12.96 2.77
CA SER A 52 -3.29 -12.82 4.05
C SER A 52 -2.74 -11.63 4.86
N LEU A 53 -1.43 -11.42 4.87
CA LEU A 53 -0.82 -10.28 5.56
C LEU A 53 -1.19 -8.95 4.89
N LEU A 54 -1.18 -8.87 3.56
CA LEU A 54 -1.65 -7.67 2.85
C LEU A 54 -3.12 -7.38 3.14
N LYS A 55 -3.98 -8.40 3.21
CA LYS A 55 -5.38 -8.23 3.64
C LYS A 55 -5.48 -7.65 5.04
N ALA A 56 -4.66 -8.11 5.99
CA ALA A 56 -4.64 -7.58 7.36
C ALA A 56 -4.23 -6.09 7.43
N THR A 57 -3.50 -5.58 6.43
CA THR A 57 -3.12 -4.15 6.37
C THR A 57 -4.21 -3.21 5.83
N HIS A 58 -5.29 -3.75 5.24
CA HIS A 58 -6.38 -2.94 4.69
C HIS A 58 -7.30 -2.41 5.78
N TRP A 59 -7.74 -1.16 5.60
CA TRP A 59 -8.64 -0.47 6.53
C TRP A 59 -9.85 -1.33 6.91
N PRO A 60 -10.17 -1.47 8.21
CA PRO A 60 -11.13 -2.48 8.66
C PRO A 60 -12.58 -1.99 8.60
N LEU A 61 -12.82 -0.70 8.36
CA LEU A 61 -14.16 -0.13 8.31
C LEU A 61 -14.69 -0.10 6.88
N THR A 62 -15.95 -0.46 6.73
CA THR A 62 -16.74 -0.18 5.53
C THR A 62 -16.96 1.33 5.36
N PRO A 63 -17.33 1.81 4.16
CA PRO A 63 -17.64 3.22 3.94
C PRO A 63 -18.74 3.76 4.86
N ASP A 64 -19.69 2.92 5.28
CA ASP A 64 -20.77 3.31 6.18
C ASP A 64 -20.29 3.46 7.62
N GLU A 65 -19.48 2.50 8.09
CA GLU A 65 -18.84 2.58 9.40
C GLU A 65 -17.88 3.78 9.50
N GLN A 66 -17.13 4.07 8.43
CA GLN A 66 -16.24 5.23 8.40
C GLN A 66 -17.04 6.54 8.47
N ARG A 67 -18.12 6.68 7.70
CA ARG A 67 -18.99 7.87 7.80
C ARG A 67 -19.61 8.02 9.18
N ARG A 68 -20.03 6.91 9.81
CA ARG A 68 -20.55 6.93 11.19
C ARG A 68 -19.47 7.36 12.18
N TYR A 69 -18.27 6.82 12.06
CA TYR A 69 -17.13 7.17 12.90
C TYR A 69 -16.76 8.66 12.80
N GLU A 70 -16.65 9.19 11.57
CA GLU A 70 -16.39 10.61 11.31
C GLU A 70 -17.50 11.51 11.87
N HIS A 71 -18.76 11.10 11.73
CA HIS A 71 -19.90 11.80 12.30
C HIS A 71 -19.84 11.87 13.84
N LEU A 72 -19.53 10.76 14.50
CA LEU A 72 -19.38 10.71 15.96
C LEU A 72 -18.24 11.59 16.44
N ILE A 73 -17.11 11.62 15.72
CA ILE A 73 -16.00 12.54 16.00
C ILE A 73 -16.47 14.00 15.90
N ALA A 74 -17.17 14.37 14.84
CA ALA A 74 -17.68 15.73 14.65
C ALA A 74 -18.65 16.13 15.78
N ARG A 75 -19.56 15.22 16.19
CA ARG A 75 -20.46 15.46 17.32
C ARG A 75 -19.71 15.63 18.64
N ARG A 76 -18.66 14.84 18.89
CA ARG A 76 -17.80 14.99 20.06
C ARG A 76 -17.10 16.35 20.08
N GLN A 77 -16.53 16.77 18.94
CA GLN A 77 -15.86 18.06 18.80
C GLN A 77 -16.80 19.25 19.00
N ALA A 78 -18.06 19.10 18.58
CA ALA A 78 -19.11 20.10 18.80
C ALA A 78 -19.75 20.02 20.20
N GLU A 79 -19.29 19.12 21.08
CA GLU A 79 -19.80 18.90 22.44
C GLU A 79 -21.31 18.56 22.50
N VAL A 80 -21.88 18.03 21.40
CA VAL A 80 -23.30 17.64 21.29
C VAL A 80 -23.50 16.12 21.26
N ILE A 81 -22.45 15.34 21.54
CA ILE A 81 -22.50 13.88 21.53
C ILE A 81 -23.31 13.33 22.71
N THR A 82 -24.18 12.35 22.47
CA THR A 82 -24.90 11.70 23.59
C THR A 82 -24.03 10.66 24.30
N PRO A 83 -24.37 10.24 25.53
CA PRO A 83 -23.64 9.18 26.22
C PRO A 83 -23.57 7.87 25.41
N GLU A 84 -24.63 7.50 24.71
CA GLU A 84 -24.70 6.29 23.88
C GLU A 84 -23.78 6.39 22.67
N GLU A 85 -23.76 7.56 22.01
CA GLU A 85 -22.87 7.84 20.90
C GLU A 85 -21.41 7.90 21.31
N LEU A 86 -21.13 8.42 22.51
CA LEU A 86 -19.78 8.42 23.07
C LEU A 86 -19.30 6.99 23.33
N GLN A 87 -20.17 6.11 23.84
CA GLN A 87 -19.84 4.68 24.01
C GLN A 87 -19.59 4.00 22.67
N GLU A 88 -20.39 4.30 21.64
CA GLU A 88 -20.16 3.81 20.27
C GLU A 88 -18.80 4.28 19.71
N LEU A 89 -18.45 5.55 19.92
CA LEU A 89 -17.18 6.12 19.49
C LEU A 89 -15.99 5.47 20.21
N ILE A 90 -16.10 5.23 21.52
CA ILE A 90 -15.07 4.53 22.31
C ILE A 90 -14.89 3.11 21.77
N GLY A 91 -15.96 2.33 21.65
CA GLY A 91 -15.86 0.94 21.17
C GLY A 91 -15.32 0.84 19.73
N THR A 92 -15.64 1.81 18.87
CA THR A 92 -15.08 1.87 17.52
C THR A 92 -13.58 2.23 17.55
N THR A 93 -13.18 3.15 18.42
CA THR A 93 -11.77 3.54 18.59
C THR A 93 -10.94 2.37 19.13
N ASP A 94 -11.42 1.66 20.14
CA ASP A 94 -10.73 0.48 20.70
C ASP A 94 -10.49 -0.60 19.64
N ARG A 95 -11.49 -0.85 18.78
CA ARG A 95 -11.35 -1.78 17.64
C ARG A 95 -10.27 -1.32 16.66
N LEU A 96 -10.21 -0.03 16.35
CA LEU A 96 -9.21 0.53 15.44
C LEU A 96 -7.80 0.49 16.04
N GLU A 97 -7.66 0.71 17.35
CA GLU A 97 -6.38 0.59 18.05
C GLU A 97 -5.85 -0.84 18.02
N ALA A 98 -6.69 -1.82 18.35
CA ALA A 98 -6.34 -3.24 18.26
C ALA A 98 -5.96 -3.63 16.82
N TRP A 99 -6.74 -3.18 15.83
CA TRP A 99 -6.42 -3.41 14.43
C TRP A 99 -5.10 -2.75 14.00
N ASN A 100 -4.77 -1.55 14.48
CA ASN A 100 -3.52 -0.88 14.17
C ASN A 100 -2.29 -1.67 14.67
N VAL A 101 -2.39 -2.32 15.84
CA VAL A 101 -1.34 -3.21 16.35
C VAL A 101 -1.15 -4.41 15.41
N GLU A 102 -2.24 -5.08 15.02
CA GLU A 102 -2.19 -6.20 14.09
C GLU A 102 -1.67 -5.79 12.71
N ARG A 103 -2.06 -4.61 12.23
CA ARG A 103 -1.54 -4.03 10.99
C ARG A 103 -0.04 -3.83 11.04
N LEU A 104 0.50 -3.27 12.13
CA LEU A 104 1.95 -3.08 12.27
C LEU A 104 2.70 -4.42 12.29
N ASN A 105 2.16 -5.42 12.99
CA ASN A 105 2.71 -6.78 12.99
C ASN A 105 2.71 -7.39 11.58
N ALA A 106 1.62 -7.18 10.83
CA ALA A 106 1.51 -7.65 9.45
C ALA A 106 2.54 -6.95 8.53
N VAL A 107 2.75 -5.64 8.67
CA VAL A 107 3.79 -4.90 7.91
C VAL A 107 5.18 -5.44 8.20
N ILE A 108 5.51 -5.70 9.47
CA ILE A 108 6.80 -6.27 9.86
C ILE A 108 6.99 -7.67 9.24
N ALA A 109 5.95 -8.51 9.26
CA ALA A 109 5.98 -9.82 8.64
C ALA A 109 6.14 -9.75 7.11
N LEU A 110 5.47 -8.80 6.45
CA LEU A 110 5.61 -8.55 5.01
C LEU A 110 7.02 -8.09 4.65
N ALA A 111 7.60 -7.18 5.44
CA ALA A 111 8.97 -6.72 5.24
C ALA A 111 9.97 -7.89 5.30
N LYS A 112 9.80 -8.80 6.27
CA LYS A 112 10.60 -10.03 6.39
C LYS A 112 10.44 -10.95 5.18
N LEU A 113 9.20 -11.20 4.73
CA LEU A 113 8.94 -12.05 3.56
C LEU A 113 9.55 -11.48 2.27
N ARG A 114 9.57 -10.16 2.13
CA ARG A 114 10.10 -9.46 0.96
C ARG A 114 11.58 -9.11 1.06
N HIS A 115 12.23 -9.45 2.17
CA HIS A 115 13.63 -9.12 2.45
C HIS A 115 13.93 -7.61 2.31
N VAL A 116 12.99 -6.76 2.73
CA VAL A 116 13.13 -5.30 2.75
C VAL A 116 13.09 -4.79 4.18
N SER A 117 13.51 -3.54 4.40
CA SER A 117 13.33 -2.89 5.70
C SER A 117 11.86 -2.62 5.98
N THR A 118 11.46 -2.61 7.25
CA THR A 118 10.10 -2.21 7.66
C THR A 118 9.77 -0.80 7.15
N ASP A 119 10.74 0.10 7.18
CA ASP A 119 10.66 1.47 6.67
C ASP A 119 10.31 1.53 5.17
N GLU A 120 10.97 0.70 4.35
CA GLU A 120 10.68 0.57 2.92
C GLU A 120 9.30 -0.05 2.69
N MET A 121 8.88 -0.99 3.54
CA MET A 121 7.56 -1.61 3.46
C MET A 121 6.44 -0.62 3.80
N LEU A 122 6.60 0.21 4.84
CA LEU A 122 5.67 1.28 5.20
C LEU A 122 5.50 2.28 4.04
N ARG A 123 6.61 2.75 3.47
CA ARG A 123 6.60 3.62 2.28
C ARG A 123 5.88 2.99 1.09
N THR A 124 6.08 1.68 0.86
CA THR A 124 5.42 0.95 -0.23
C THR A 124 3.90 0.87 -0.03
N LEU A 125 3.43 0.82 1.22
CA LEU A 125 2.01 0.76 1.57
C LEU A 125 1.35 2.14 1.74
N GLY A 126 2.11 3.23 1.60
CA GLY A 126 1.60 4.60 1.77
C GLY A 126 1.22 4.94 3.22
N ILE A 127 1.96 4.37 4.19
CA ILE A 127 1.77 4.54 5.64
C ILE A 127 2.81 5.50 6.20
#